data_AF-A0A7Y3BN06-F1
#
_entry.id   AF-A0A7Y3BN06-F1
#
_cell.length_a   1.000
_cell.length_b   1.000
_cell.length_c   1.000
_cell.angle_alpha   90.00
_cell.angle_beta   90.00
_cell.angle_gamma   90.00
#
_symmetry.space_group_name_H-M   'P 1'
#
loop_
_entity.id
_entity.type
_entity.pdbx_description
1 polymer ?
#
loop_
_entity_poly.entity_id
_entity_poly.type
_entity_poly.pdbx_seq_one_letter_code
_entity_poly.pdbx_strand_id
1 'polypeptide(L)' 'MSDFDYQQLDDIIHSRIRLAIIAVLVTVDEAEFTFLKDKVNTTDGNLSTHLKKLEESGYVAVSKTFEKRKPISRYML' A
#
# COMPACT_ATOMS: atom_id res chain seq x y z
N MET A 1 21.93 -9.13 21.51
CA MET A 1 21.05 -8.39 20.58
C MET A 1 21.35 -8.97 19.22
N SER A 2 20.37 -9.43 18.46
CA SER A 2 20.63 -9.77 17.06
C SER A 2 21.01 -8.47 16.36
N ASP A 3 22.20 -8.43 15.76
CA ASP A 3 22.58 -7.30 14.91
C ASP A 3 21.57 -7.16 13.78
N PHE A 4 21.30 -5.91 13.37
CA PHE A 4 20.45 -5.65 12.23
C PHE A 4 21.15 -6.16 10.96
N ASP A 5 20.53 -7.14 10.30
CA ASP A 5 21.01 -7.71 9.05
C ASP A 5 20.14 -7.23 7.89
N TYR A 6 20.65 -6.27 7.13
CA TYR A 6 19.94 -5.71 5.98
C TYR A 6 19.69 -6.74 4.87
N GLN A 7 20.39 -7.88 4.86
CA GLN A 7 20.18 -8.94 3.87
C GLN A 7 18.86 -9.69 4.09
N GLN A 8 18.22 -9.51 5.25
CA GLN A 8 16.91 -10.09 5.58
C GLN A 8 15.74 -9.16 5.23
N LEU A 9 16.02 -7.96 4.69
CA LEU A 9 14.98 -7.07 4.23
C LEU A 9 14.24 -7.69 3.05
N ASP A 10 12.91 -7.62 3.09
CA ASP A 10 12.07 -8.16 2.05
C ASP A 10 12.16 -7.32 0.76
N ASP A 11 12.52 -7.98 -0.33
CA ASP A 11 12.59 -7.38 -1.67
C ASP A 11 11.26 -6.80 -2.16
N ILE A 12 10.13 -7.23 -1.57
CA ILE A 12 8.85 -6.60 -1.81
C ILE A 12 8.92 -5.12 -1.42
N ILE A 13 9.43 -4.70 -0.28
CA ILE A 13 9.36 -3.28 0.10
C ILE A 13 10.40 -2.38 -0.61
N HIS A 14 11.41 -2.96 -1.29
CA HIS A 14 12.48 -2.22 -1.98
C HIS A 14 12.03 -1.36 -3.17
N SER A 15 10.79 -1.52 -3.67
CA SER A 15 10.25 -0.63 -4.70
C SER A 15 9.89 0.74 -4.11
N ARG A 16 10.40 1.82 -4.73
CA ARG A 16 10.10 3.21 -4.35
C ARG A 16 8.61 3.50 -4.18
N ILE A 17 7.75 2.99 -5.07
CA ILE A 17 6.30 3.20 -4.99
C ILE A 17 5.70 2.43 -3.81
N ARG A 18 6.11 1.19 -3.57
CA ARG A 18 5.59 0.40 -2.44
C ARG A 18 6.01 0.98 -1.10
N LEU A 19 7.28 1.42 -1.01
CA LEU A 19 7.76 2.14 0.17
C LEU A 19 6.95 3.43 0.41
N ALA A 20 6.67 4.20 -0.64
CA ALA A 20 5.85 5.42 -0.52
C ALA A 20 4.42 5.11 -0.06
N ILE A 21 3.78 4.05 -0.59
CA ILE A 21 2.45 3.61 -0.15
C ILE A 21 2.46 3.25 1.34
N ILE A 22 3.40 2.40 1.77
CA ILE A 22 3.53 2.00 3.18
C ILE A 22 3.78 3.22 4.05
N ALA A 23 4.70 4.12 3.66
CA ALA A 23 5.00 5.33 4.42
C ALA A 23 3.76 6.22 4.61
N VAL A 24 2.87 6.31 3.62
CA VAL A 24 1.59 7.01 3.77
C VAL A 24 0.66 6.25 4.73
N LEU A 25 0.51 4.93 4.54
CA LEU A 25 -0.39 4.10 5.36
C LEU A 25 0.04 4.00 6.83
N VAL A 26 1.33 4.13 7.17
CA VAL A 26 1.80 4.21 8.57
C VAL A 26 1.19 5.42 9.30
N THR A 27 0.74 6.45 8.58
CA THR A 27 0.24 7.70 9.18
C THR A 27 -1.28 7.76 9.36
N VAL A 28 -2.01 6.73 8.95
CA VAL A 28 -3.49 6.69 8.94
C VAL A 28 -3.99 5.27 9.27
N ASP A 29 -5.20 5.14 9.82
CA ASP A 29 -5.77 3.81 10.10
C ASP A 29 -6.13 3.06 8.80
N GLU A 30 -6.68 3.79 7.82
CA GLU A 30 -6.96 3.30 6.47
C GLU A 30 -6.95 4.46 5.46
N ALA A 31 -6.78 4.14 4.17
CA ALA A 31 -6.85 5.12 3.09
C ALA A 31 -7.58 4.61 1.86
N GLU A 32 -8.35 5.48 1.21
CA GLU A 32 -8.95 5.19 -0.09
C GLU A 32 -7.89 5.21 -1.22
N PHE A 33 -8.15 4.47 -2.29
CA PHE A 33 -7.29 4.43 -3.47
C PHE A 33 -6.92 5.82 -4.01
N THR A 34 -7.91 6.72 -4.09
CA THR A 34 -7.74 8.09 -4.59
C THR A 34 -6.82 8.92 -3.69
N PHE A 35 -6.97 8.80 -2.37
CA PHE A 35 -6.08 9.46 -1.41
C PHE A 35 -4.63 9.00 -1.58
N LEU A 36 -4.41 7.68 -1.67
CA LEU A 36 -3.07 7.13 -1.89
C LEU A 36 -2.47 7.60 -3.22
N LYS A 37 -3.28 7.67 -4.27
CA LYS A 37 -2.86 8.17 -5.57
C LYS A 37 -2.35 9.61 -5.48
N ASP A 38 -3.13 10.46 -4.83
CA ASP A 38 -2.80 11.88 -4.72
C ASP A 38 -1.56 12.11 -3.85
N LYS A 39 -1.39 11.30 -2.78
CA LYS A 39 -0.21 11.38 -1.90
C LYS A 39 1.07 10.83 -2.55
N VAL A 40 0.97 9.73 -3.27
CA VAL A 40 2.12 9.09 -3.94
C VAL A 40 2.43 9.75 -5.30
N ASN A 41 1.49 10.52 -5.86
CA ASN A 41 1.61 11.20 -7.14
C ASN A 41 1.99 10.25 -8.28
N THR A 42 1.17 9.21 -8.47
CA THR A 42 1.40 8.17 -9.48
C THR A 42 0.13 7.91 -10.31
N THR A 43 0.26 7.13 -11.38
CA THR A 43 -0.89 6.71 -12.19
C THR A 43 -1.69 5.60 -11.52
N ASP A 44 -2.98 5.49 -11.86
CA ASP A 44 -3.87 4.43 -11.39
C ASP A 44 -3.30 3.03 -11.65
N GLY A 45 -2.72 2.81 -12.83
CA GLY A 45 -2.13 1.51 -13.22
C GLY A 45 -0.92 1.12 -12.37
N ASN A 46 -0.02 2.07 -12.10
CA ASN A 46 1.11 1.85 -11.22
C ASN A 46 0.64 1.58 -9.79
N LEU A 47 -0.25 2.44 -9.26
CA LEU A 47 -0.74 2.28 -7.89
C LEU A 47 -1.44 0.94 -7.69
N SER A 48 -2.34 0.56 -8.60
CA SER A 48 -3.07 -0.71 -8.55
C SER A 48 -2.13 -1.92 -8.56
N THR A 49 -1.12 -1.91 -9.45
CA THR A 49 -0.13 -2.99 -9.54
C THR A 49 0.69 -3.13 -8.26
N HIS A 50 1.09 -2.00 -7.66
CA HIS A 50 1.89 -2.00 -6.45
C HIS A 50 1.07 -2.37 -5.19
N LEU A 51 -0.17 -1.88 -5.07
CA LEU A 51 -1.09 -2.25 -3.99
C LEU A 51 -1.43 -3.74 -4.05
N LYS A 52 -1.73 -4.27 -5.24
CA LYS A 52 -1.98 -5.71 -5.41
C LYS A 52 -0.80 -6.57 -4.96
N LYS A 53 0.44 -6.17 -5.30
CA LYS A 53 1.64 -6.90 -4.83
C LYS A 53 1.81 -6.82 -3.31
N LEU A 54 1.51 -5.68 -2.71
CA LEU A 54 1.54 -5.51 -1.25
C LEU A 54 0.46 -6.34 -0.56
N GLU A 55 -0.73 -6.43 -1.17
CA GLU A 55 -1.82 -7.29 -0.70
C GLU A 55 -1.45 -8.77 -0.78
N GLU A 56 -0.96 -9.24 -1.92
CA GLU A 56 -0.55 -10.64 -2.13
C GLU A 56 0.60 -11.08 -1.21
N SER A 57 1.42 -10.13 -0.75
CA SER A 57 2.52 -10.39 0.20
C SER A 57 2.13 -10.16 1.67
N GLY A 58 0.90 -9.72 1.94
CA GLY A 58 0.38 -9.51 3.29
C GLY A 58 0.87 -8.24 3.99
N TYR A 59 1.52 -7.32 3.28
CA TYR A 59 1.91 -6.01 3.83
C TYR A 59 0.77 -5.02 3.95
N VAL A 60 -0.28 -5.19 3.13
CA VAL A 60 -1.43 -4.30 3.08
C VAL A 60 -2.69 -5.14 2.99
N ALA A 61 -3.65 -4.92 3.89
CA ALA A 61 -5.00 -5.44 3.73
C ALA A 61 -5.85 -4.48 2.87
N VAL A 62 -6.82 -5.04 2.13
CA VAL A 62 -7.82 -4.25 1.40
C VAL A 62 -9.23 -4.62 1.84
N SER A 63 -10.03 -3.60 2.14
CA SER A 63 -11.47 -3.72 2.35
C SER A 63 -12.21 -3.11 1.16
N LYS A 64 -13.16 -3.86 0.60
CA LYS A 64 -13.98 -3.42 -0.54
C LYS A 64 -15.43 -3.29 -0.10
N THR A 65 -15.96 -2.07 -0.16
CA THR A 65 -17.34 -1.76 0.19
C THR A 65 -18.06 -1.14 -1.00
N PHE A 66 -19.38 -1.07 -0.92
CA PHE A 66 -20.22 -0.35 -1.88
C PHE A 66 -20.94 0.79 -1.18
N GLU A 67 -20.61 2.02 -1.58
CA GLU A 67 -21.26 3.23 -1.05
C GLU A 67 -21.93 3.96 -2.20
N LYS A 68 -23.23 4.24 -2.07
CA LYS A 68 -24.03 4.91 -3.13
C LYS A 68 -23.88 4.23 -4.50
N ARG A 69 -23.83 2.89 -4.53
CA ARG A 69 -23.63 2.06 -5.73
C ARG A 69 -22.25 2.21 -6.41
N LYS A 70 -21.26 2.78 -5.73
CA LYS A 70 -19.87 2.86 -6.19
C LYS A 70 -18.99 1.94 -5.34
N PRO A 71 -18.12 1.12 -5.96
CA PRO A 71 -17.14 0.35 -5.20
C PRO A 71 -16.09 1.30 -4.62
N ILE A 72 -15.79 1.14 -3.33
CA ILE A 72 -14.72 1.84 -2.63
C ILE A 72 -13.73 0.79 -2.12
N SER A 73 -12.44 1.03 -2.32
CA SER A 73 -11.36 0.20 -1.78
C SER A 73 -10.58 1.01 -0.75
N ARG A 74 -10.51 0.50 0.47
CA ARG A 74 -9.73 1.04 1.58
C ARG A 74 -8.57 0.11 1.88
N TYR A 75 -7.39 0.69 2.07
CA TYR A 75 -6.14 -0.02 2.29
C TYR A 75 -5.60 0.33 3.67
N MET A 76 -5.05 -0.65 4.35
CA MET A 76 -4.48 -0.53 5.71
C MET A 76 -3.31 -1.49 5.87
N LEU A 77 -2.41 -1.21 6.82
CA LEU A 77 -1.31 -2.13 7.16
C LEU A 77 -1.82 -3.30 8.00
#